data_AF-A0A258D2M5-F1
#
_entry.id   AF-A0A258D2M5-F1
#
_cell.length_a   1.000
_cell.length_b   1.000
_cell.length_c   1.000
_cell.angle_alpha   90.00
_cell.angle_beta   90.00
_cell.angle_gamma   90.00
#
_symmetry.space_group_name_H-M   'P 1'
#
loop_
_entity.id
_entity.type
_entity.pdbx_description
1 polymer ?
#
loop_
_entity_poly.entity_id
_entity_poly.type
_entity_poly.pdbx_seq_one_letter_code
_entity_poly.pdbx_strand_id
1 'polypeptide(L)'
;MATKEIIDIEALLHRAYAQHRVDRVTPQAMLGLRRQGPSASLVGAMQAVALGTLVDNSGAASRMIGQQTMMAATPDDMLVVHDHVLALAEWRIENPRSPEPRAWRLSEIAAQGWHVEETAAGGWLVRHARRGADGAMRAPLVDPYLLVTVIEHARAGTRPDVDDAPQAGRGRPNAAALARRGDALLARALYAVWHAALGSLAMDLGAEGVLQRHQVTGPVAPATPWDGTTQGAVLASTAKKAFPQDNSATRKSLRQHYNRRF
;
A
#
# COMPACT_ATOMS: atom_id res chain seq x y z
N MET A 1 -0.60 5.30 -33.77
CA MET A 1 -0.82 4.89 -32.36
C MET A 1 -0.01 5.84 -31.49
N ALA A 2 -0.62 6.47 -30.48
CA ALA A 2 0.13 7.29 -29.54
C ALA A 2 1.02 6.37 -28.68
N THR A 3 2.29 6.72 -28.51
CA THR A 3 3.22 5.96 -27.67
C THR A 3 2.79 6.09 -26.21
N LYS A 4 2.61 4.96 -25.51
CA LYS A 4 2.27 4.94 -24.08
C LYS A 4 3.49 5.32 -23.24
N GLU A 5 3.27 6.05 -22.15
CA GLU A 5 4.30 6.33 -21.14
C GLU A 5 4.59 5.04 -20.35
N ILE A 6 5.85 4.63 -20.28
CA ILE A 6 6.28 3.51 -19.42
C ILE A 6 6.43 4.03 -18.00
N ILE A 7 5.72 3.43 -17.05
CA ILE A 7 5.69 3.85 -15.65
C ILE A 7 5.62 2.63 -14.72
N ASP A 8 6.33 2.65 -13.60
CA ASP A 8 6.20 1.61 -12.58
C ASP A 8 4.93 1.79 -11.75
N ILE A 9 4.41 0.69 -11.20
CA ILE A 9 3.17 0.69 -10.43
C ILE A 9 3.23 1.61 -9.21
N GLU A 10 4.37 1.75 -8.54
CA GLU A 10 4.51 2.65 -7.37
C GLU A 10 4.38 4.12 -7.81
N ALA A 11 5.07 4.52 -8.88
CA ALA A 11 4.98 5.87 -9.44
C ALA A 11 3.57 6.18 -10.00
N LEU A 12 2.92 5.20 -10.63
CA LEU A 12 1.55 5.34 -11.12
C LEU A 12 0.57 5.59 -9.97
N LEU A 13 0.67 4.79 -8.90
CA LEU A 13 -0.17 4.97 -7.71
C LEU A 13 0.13 6.30 -7.00
N HIS A 14 1.40 6.70 -6.92
CA HIS A 14 1.77 8.01 -6.38
C HIS A 14 1.13 9.15 -7.19
N ARG A 15 1.18 9.09 -8.53
CA ARG A 15 0.52 10.05 -9.42
C ARG A 15 -1.00 10.06 -9.17
N ALA A 16 -1.64 8.90 -9.10
CA ALA A 16 -3.07 8.79 -8.86
C ALA A 16 -3.49 9.39 -7.51
N TYR A 17 -2.82 9.04 -6.40
CA TYR A 17 -3.29 9.40 -5.05
C TYR A 17 -2.64 10.66 -4.46
N ALA A 18 -1.39 10.98 -4.78
CA ALA A 18 -0.74 12.19 -4.29
C ALA A 18 -1.06 13.41 -5.17
N GLN A 19 -0.99 13.25 -6.50
CA GLN A 19 -1.14 14.36 -7.45
C GLN A 19 -2.60 14.57 -7.85
N HIS A 20 -3.28 13.52 -8.31
CA HIS A 20 -4.69 13.61 -8.74
C HIS A 20 -5.70 13.42 -7.61
N ARG A 21 -5.27 12.85 -6.47
CA ARG A 21 -6.12 12.58 -5.28
C ARG A 21 -7.41 11.85 -5.66
N VAL A 22 -7.31 10.82 -6.51
CA VAL A 22 -8.47 10.12 -7.08
C VAL A 22 -9.44 9.55 -6.05
N ASP A 23 -8.96 9.22 -4.84
CA ASP A 23 -9.78 8.81 -3.70
C ASP A 23 -10.81 9.87 -3.27
N ARG A 24 -10.56 11.15 -3.55
CA ARG A 24 -11.45 12.27 -3.22
C ARG A 24 -12.44 12.62 -4.33
N VAL A 25 -12.26 12.01 -5.49
CA VAL A 25 -12.90 12.37 -6.76
C VAL A 25 -13.96 11.33 -7.17
N THR A 26 -14.10 10.24 -6.41
CA THR A 26 -15.04 9.16 -6.72
C THR A 26 -16.50 9.60 -6.65
N PRO A 27 -17.39 9.02 -7.49
CA PRO A 27 -18.82 9.31 -7.46
C PRO A 27 -19.45 9.16 -6.07
N GLN A 28 -18.97 8.24 -5.24
CA GLN A 28 -19.44 8.09 -3.86
C GLN A 28 -19.07 9.28 -2.95
N ALA A 29 -17.90 9.89 -3.17
CA ALA A 29 -17.50 11.14 -2.50
C ALA A 29 -18.28 12.35 -3.04
N MET A 30 -18.64 12.34 -4.33
CA MET A 30 -19.42 13.39 -5.02
C MET A 30 -20.92 13.36 -4.68
N LEU A 31 -21.50 12.17 -4.58
CA LEU A 31 -22.91 11.96 -4.25
C LEU A 31 -23.22 12.13 -2.77
N GLY A 32 -22.22 12.50 -1.94
CA GLY A 32 -22.43 12.79 -0.53
C GLY A 32 -22.93 11.59 0.29
N LEU A 33 -22.68 10.35 -0.16
CA LEU A 33 -23.07 9.13 0.58
C LEU A 33 -22.24 8.90 1.86
N ARG A 34 -21.28 9.79 2.16
CA ARG A 34 -20.75 9.96 3.52
C ARG A 34 -21.76 10.75 4.36
N ARG A 35 -22.41 10.07 5.33
CA ARG A 35 -23.30 10.60 6.40
C ARG A 35 -23.42 12.13 6.37
N GLN A 36 -24.38 12.63 5.60
CA GLN A 36 -24.79 14.02 5.67
C GLN A 36 -25.34 14.29 7.08
N GLY A 37 -24.61 15.08 7.87
CA GLY A 37 -25.26 15.95 8.83
C GLY A 37 -26.16 16.96 8.09
N PRO A 38 -27.20 17.50 8.72
CA PRO A 38 -28.22 18.27 8.02
C PRO A 38 -27.68 19.63 7.56
N SER A 39 -28.32 20.17 6.53
CA SER A 39 -28.23 21.54 6.00
C SER A 39 -27.12 21.86 4.98
N ALA A 40 -27.47 21.71 3.70
CA ALA A 40 -27.48 22.82 2.75
C ALA A 40 -28.16 22.35 1.44
N SER A 41 -29.18 23.09 0.99
CA SER A 41 -29.89 22.81 -0.27
C SER A 41 -28.95 22.97 -1.46
N LEU A 42 -28.75 21.87 -2.20
CA LEU A 42 -27.95 21.75 -3.43
C LEU A 42 -28.35 22.81 -4.49
N VAL A 43 -29.63 23.15 -4.56
CA VAL A 43 -30.19 24.07 -5.56
C VAL A 43 -29.78 25.52 -5.27
N GLY A 44 -29.75 25.93 -3.99
CA GLY A 44 -29.35 27.29 -3.60
C GLY A 44 -27.86 27.56 -3.86
N ALA A 45 -27.02 26.55 -3.67
CA ALA A 45 -25.59 26.61 -3.96
C ALA A 45 -25.27 26.85 -5.45
N MET A 46 -25.99 26.17 -6.34
CA MET A 46 -25.77 26.31 -7.79
C MET A 46 -26.25 27.66 -8.34
N GLN A 47 -27.33 28.22 -7.80
CA GLN A 47 -27.83 29.53 -8.21
C GLN A 47 -26.92 30.69 -7.76
N ALA A 48 -26.30 30.60 -6.57
CA ALA A 48 -25.38 31.62 -6.09
C ALA A 48 -24.11 31.75 -6.96
N VAL A 49 -23.60 30.63 -7.46
CA VAL A 49 -22.42 30.58 -8.34
C VAL A 49 -22.73 31.18 -9.72
N ALA A 50 -23.93 30.92 -10.26
CA ALA A 50 -24.37 31.47 -11.53
C ALA A 50 -24.56 33.01 -11.50
N LEU A 51 -24.80 33.59 -10.32
CA LEU A 51 -25.03 35.02 -10.13
C LEU A 51 -23.76 35.83 -9.80
N GLY A 52 -22.57 35.20 -9.77
CA GLY A 52 -21.30 35.89 -9.57
C GLY A 52 -21.13 36.55 -8.20
N THR A 53 -21.94 36.16 -7.21
CA THR A 53 -21.76 36.64 -5.84
C THR A 53 -20.50 36.02 -5.24
N LEU A 54 -19.71 36.80 -4.50
CA LEU A 54 -18.54 36.35 -3.76
C LEU A 54 -18.98 35.28 -2.74
N VAL A 55 -18.99 34.03 -3.18
CA VAL A 55 -19.19 32.88 -2.30
C VAL A 55 -17.93 32.73 -1.49
N ASP A 56 -18.04 32.93 -0.17
CA ASP A 56 -17.01 32.55 0.79
C ASP A 56 -16.58 31.10 0.47
N ASN A 57 -15.29 30.91 0.16
CA ASN A 57 -14.70 29.69 -0.40
C ASN A 57 -14.80 28.45 0.52
N SER A 58 -15.47 28.61 1.66
CA SER A 58 -15.68 27.64 2.73
C SER A 58 -16.95 26.79 2.54
N GLY A 59 -17.82 27.15 1.59
CA GLY A 59 -19.12 26.50 1.36
C GLY A 59 -19.04 25.09 0.75
N ALA A 60 -20.08 24.27 0.99
CA ALA A 60 -20.26 22.99 0.32
C ALA A 60 -20.27 23.13 -1.22
N ALA A 61 -20.76 24.27 -1.73
CA ALA A 61 -20.75 24.64 -3.14
C ALA A 61 -19.33 24.74 -3.72
N SER A 62 -18.44 25.47 -3.06
CA SER A 62 -17.04 25.64 -3.51
C SER A 62 -16.27 24.33 -3.43
N ARG A 63 -16.57 23.49 -2.43
CA ARG A 63 -16.04 22.12 -2.37
C ARG A 63 -16.52 21.27 -3.53
N MET A 64 -17.82 21.31 -3.86
CA MET A 64 -18.38 20.59 -5.01
C MET A 64 -17.80 21.08 -6.35
N ILE A 65 -17.65 22.40 -6.56
CA ILE A 65 -17.07 22.94 -7.80
C ILE A 65 -15.59 22.58 -7.92
N GLY A 66 -14.84 22.66 -6.81
CA GLY A 66 -13.45 22.21 -6.77
C GLY A 66 -13.34 20.72 -7.11
N GLN A 67 -14.25 19.91 -6.57
CA GLN A 67 -14.38 18.49 -6.84
C GLN A 67 -14.75 18.19 -8.31
N GLN A 68 -15.73 18.87 -8.89
CA GLN A 68 -16.11 18.72 -10.30
C GLN A 68 -14.98 19.12 -11.25
N THR A 69 -14.28 20.23 -10.94
CA THR A 69 -13.10 20.66 -11.69
C THR A 69 -12.00 19.61 -11.61
N MET A 70 -11.77 19.01 -10.44
CA MET A 70 -10.82 17.91 -10.28
C MET A 70 -11.25 16.66 -11.05
N MET A 71 -12.54 16.29 -11.07
CA MET A 71 -13.04 15.18 -11.88
C MET A 71 -12.76 15.39 -13.36
N ALA A 72 -13.11 16.56 -13.90
CA ALA A 72 -12.90 16.88 -15.31
C ALA A 72 -11.42 16.89 -15.69
N ALA A 73 -10.54 17.22 -14.74
CA ALA A 73 -9.09 17.21 -14.92
C ALA A 73 -8.43 15.84 -14.63
N THR A 74 -9.14 14.90 -14.02
CA THR A 74 -8.60 13.58 -13.70
C THR A 74 -8.61 12.72 -14.96
N PRO A 75 -7.47 12.20 -15.41
CA PRO A 75 -7.44 11.29 -16.54
C PRO A 75 -8.24 10.01 -16.25
N ASP A 76 -9.00 9.51 -17.22
CA ASP A 76 -9.81 8.27 -17.09
C ASP A 76 -8.97 7.08 -16.58
N ASP A 77 -7.72 6.95 -17.04
CA ASP A 77 -6.76 5.96 -16.57
C ASP A 77 -6.59 5.96 -15.03
N MET A 78 -6.66 7.11 -14.36
CA MET A 78 -6.50 7.19 -12.90
C MET A 78 -7.74 6.68 -12.15
N LEU A 79 -8.93 6.79 -12.74
CA LEU A 79 -10.15 6.20 -12.20
C LEU A 79 -10.11 4.68 -12.34
N VAL A 80 -9.64 4.18 -13.50
CA VAL A 80 -9.42 2.75 -13.71
C VAL A 80 -8.43 2.18 -12.69
N VAL A 81 -7.33 2.90 -12.42
CA VAL A 81 -6.37 2.54 -11.35
C VAL A 81 -7.08 2.45 -10.00
N HIS A 82 -7.92 3.44 -9.66
CA HIS A 82 -8.65 3.44 -8.39
C HIS A 82 -9.55 2.22 -8.23
N ASP A 83 -10.30 1.85 -9.26
CA ASP A 83 -11.20 0.69 -9.24
C ASP A 83 -10.43 -0.63 -8.98
N HIS A 84 -9.26 -0.79 -9.59
CA HIS A 84 -8.41 -1.96 -9.35
C HIS A 84 -7.84 -1.98 -7.93
N VAL A 85 -7.52 -0.83 -7.35
CA VAL A 85 -7.09 -0.75 -5.95
C VAL A 85 -8.23 -1.10 -4.99
N LEU A 86 -9.48 -0.72 -5.29
CA LEU A 86 -10.65 -1.10 -4.48
C LEU A 86 -10.84 -2.63 -4.43
N ALA A 87 -10.53 -3.34 -5.52
CA ALA A 87 -10.59 -4.80 -5.57
C ALA A 87 -9.59 -5.50 -4.63
N LEU A 88 -8.58 -4.79 -4.10
CA LEU A 88 -7.63 -5.36 -3.12
C LEU A 88 -8.23 -5.64 -1.74
N ALA A 89 -9.45 -5.17 -1.45
CA ALA A 89 -10.12 -5.38 -0.17
C ALA A 89 -10.42 -6.87 0.15
N GLU A 90 -10.33 -7.75 -0.85
CA GLU A 90 -10.65 -9.17 -0.75
C GLU A 90 -9.50 -10.05 -0.24
N TRP A 91 -8.34 -9.48 0.08
CA TRP A 91 -7.17 -10.24 0.48
C TRP A 91 -7.15 -10.52 1.99
N ARG A 92 -6.61 -11.68 2.37
CA ARG A 92 -6.48 -12.14 3.76
C ARG A 92 -5.15 -12.86 3.96
N ILE A 93 -4.59 -12.80 5.18
CA ILE A 93 -3.33 -13.48 5.54
C ILE A 93 -3.60 -14.58 6.56
N GLU A 94 -3.35 -15.83 6.18
CA GLU A 94 -3.36 -17.00 7.07
C GLU A 94 -2.04 -17.06 7.85
N ASN A 95 -2.13 -17.23 9.17
CA ASN A 95 -0.99 -17.41 10.06
C ASN A 95 0.13 -16.36 9.88
N PRO A 96 -0.16 -15.05 9.99
CA PRO A 96 0.81 -14.00 9.63
C PRO A 96 2.07 -13.98 10.53
N ARG A 97 2.02 -14.60 11.71
CA ARG A 97 3.16 -14.73 12.63
C ARG A 97 3.97 -16.02 12.40
N SER A 98 3.64 -16.80 11.37
CA SER A 98 4.37 -17.99 10.93
C SER A 98 5.58 -17.60 10.09
N PRO A 99 6.65 -18.42 10.03
CA PRO A 99 7.71 -18.26 9.03
C PRO A 99 7.21 -18.40 7.58
N GLU A 100 6.07 -19.06 7.36
CA GLU A 100 5.45 -19.26 6.04
C GLU A 100 4.00 -18.74 6.07
N PRO A 101 3.78 -17.42 6.07
CA PRO A 101 2.45 -16.86 5.97
C PRO A 101 1.88 -17.13 4.57
N ARG A 102 0.56 -17.31 4.47
CA ARG A 102 -0.11 -17.50 3.16
C ARG A 102 -1.12 -16.39 2.93
N ALA A 103 -1.05 -15.78 1.76
CA ALA A 103 -2.05 -14.81 1.31
C ALA A 103 -3.15 -15.53 0.54
N TRP A 104 -4.38 -15.07 0.70
CA TRP A 104 -5.56 -15.65 0.09
C TRP A 104 -6.48 -14.54 -0.39
N ARG A 105 -7.10 -14.70 -1.56
CA ARG A 105 -8.32 -13.95 -1.91
C ARG A 105 -9.55 -14.65 -1.34
N LEU A 106 -10.57 -13.90 -0.95
CA LEU A 106 -11.83 -14.47 -0.46
C LEU A 106 -12.48 -15.43 -1.48
N SER A 107 -12.38 -15.10 -2.76
CA SER A 107 -12.85 -15.95 -3.87
C SER A 107 -12.11 -17.29 -3.95
N GLU A 108 -10.80 -17.31 -3.68
CA GLU A 108 -9.99 -18.53 -3.66
C GLU A 108 -10.34 -19.42 -2.46
N ILE A 109 -10.56 -18.81 -1.29
CA ILE A 109 -11.02 -19.52 -0.08
C ILE A 109 -12.34 -20.24 -0.38
N ALA A 110 -13.30 -19.53 -0.96
CA ALA A 110 -14.60 -20.08 -1.33
C ALA A 110 -14.48 -21.20 -2.38
N ALA A 111 -13.65 -21.00 -3.42
CA ALA A 111 -13.41 -21.99 -4.46
C ALA A 111 -12.83 -23.30 -3.92
N GLN A 112 -12.08 -23.25 -2.81
CA GLN A 112 -11.52 -24.42 -2.14
C GLN A 112 -12.48 -25.08 -1.14
N GLY A 113 -13.73 -24.58 -1.05
CA GLY A 113 -14.75 -25.09 -0.12
C GLY A 113 -14.45 -24.73 1.34
N TRP A 114 -13.63 -23.71 1.57
CA TRP A 114 -13.34 -23.17 2.90
C TRP A 114 -14.19 -21.92 3.15
N HIS A 115 -14.29 -21.52 4.41
CA HIS A 115 -14.99 -20.29 4.77
C HIS A 115 -14.24 -19.52 5.85
N VAL A 116 -14.57 -18.23 5.94
CA VAL A 116 -14.04 -17.32 6.96
C VAL A 116 -15.08 -17.19 8.06
N GLU A 117 -14.65 -17.36 9.30
CA GLU A 117 -15.45 -17.13 10.51
C GLU A 117 -14.89 -15.91 11.24
N GLU A 118 -15.70 -14.85 11.36
CA GLU A 118 -15.35 -13.68 12.17
C GLU A 118 -15.82 -13.90 13.62
N THR A 119 -14.91 -13.76 14.57
CA THR A 119 -15.18 -13.90 16.00
C THR A 119 -14.71 -12.66 16.75
N ALA A 120 -15.13 -12.48 18.01
CA ALA A 120 -14.60 -11.42 18.87
C ALA A 120 -13.08 -11.50 19.09
N ALA A 121 -12.48 -12.69 18.90
CA ALA A 121 -11.05 -12.93 19.01
C ALA A 121 -10.28 -12.70 17.69
N GLY A 122 -10.98 -12.40 16.58
CA GLY A 122 -10.39 -12.18 15.26
C GLY A 122 -11.01 -13.07 14.17
N GLY A 123 -10.48 -12.94 12.96
CA GLY A 123 -10.85 -13.75 11.81
C GLY A 123 -10.19 -15.13 11.84
N TRP A 124 -10.93 -16.15 11.40
CA TRP A 124 -10.45 -17.52 11.31
C TRP A 124 -10.75 -18.10 9.94
N LEU A 125 -9.78 -18.80 9.37
CA LEU A 125 -9.99 -19.68 8.23
C LEU A 125 -10.39 -21.05 8.74
N VAL A 126 -11.57 -21.52 8.33
CA VAL A 126 -12.13 -22.81 8.73
C VAL A 126 -12.11 -23.77 7.55
N ARG A 127 -11.40 -24.88 7.71
CA ARG A 127 -11.33 -25.97 6.73
C ARG A 127 -12.09 -27.18 7.28
N HIS A 128 -13.02 -27.70 6.49
CA HIS A 128 -13.69 -28.95 6.83
C HIS A 128 -12.67 -30.09 6.85
N ALA A 129 -12.74 -30.93 7.89
CA ALA A 129 -11.96 -32.15 7.95
C ALA A 129 -12.22 -33.01 6.71
N ARG A 130 -11.16 -33.56 6.12
CA ARG A 130 -11.33 -34.66 5.18
C ARG A 130 -12.02 -35.82 5.89
N ARG A 131 -12.91 -36.51 5.18
CA ARG A 131 -13.70 -37.65 5.67
C ARG A 131 -12.79 -38.59 6.50
N GLY A 132 -13.03 -38.68 7.81
CA GLY A 132 -12.26 -39.53 8.74
C GLY A 132 -11.29 -38.80 9.68
N ALA A 133 -11.14 -37.48 9.59
CA ALA A 133 -10.44 -36.69 10.61
C ALA A 133 -11.47 -35.99 11.53
N ASP A 134 -11.29 -36.12 12.85
CA ASP A 134 -12.14 -35.43 13.82
C ASP A 134 -11.74 -33.96 13.92
N GLY A 135 -12.71 -33.07 13.64
CA GLY A 135 -12.62 -31.63 13.90
C GLY A 135 -12.23 -30.76 12.72
N ALA A 136 -12.91 -29.61 12.58
CA ALA A 136 -12.55 -28.59 11.60
C ALA A 136 -11.17 -28.00 11.92
N MET A 137 -10.30 -27.91 10.92
CA MET A 137 -8.99 -27.26 11.07
C MET A 137 -9.20 -25.74 11.02
N ARG A 138 -8.72 -25.03 12.05
CA ARG A 138 -8.83 -23.58 12.18
C ARG A 138 -7.45 -22.94 12.15
N ALA A 139 -7.30 -21.89 11.36
CA ALA A 139 -6.08 -21.07 11.31
C ALA A 139 -6.45 -19.58 11.49
N PRO A 140 -5.68 -18.80 12.28
CA PRO A 140 -5.90 -17.37 12.41
C PRO A 140 -5.74 -16.67 11.05
N LEU A 141 -6.67 -15.76 10.77
CA LEU A 141 -6.76 -15.01 9.54
C LEU A 141 -6.77 -13.51 9.87
N VAL A 142 -5.88 -12.75 9.24
CA VAL A 142 -5.78 -11.30 9.44
C VAL A 142 -6.16 -10.56 8.16
N ASP A 143 -6.93 -9.49 8.31
CA ASP A 143 -7.16 -8.51 7.26
C ASP A 143 -5.92 -7.59 7.18
N PRO A 144 -5.18 -7.59 6.07
CA PRO A 144 -4.04 -6.70 5.88
C PRO A 144 -4.41 -5.23 5.66
N TYR A 145 -5.70 -4.90 5.49
CA TYR A 145 -6.19 -3.58 5.12
C TYR A 145 -5.51 -3.02 3.85
N LEU A 146 -5.23 -3.89 2.87
CA LEU A 146 -4.42 -3.58 1.69
C LEU A 146 -4.86 -2.32 0.94
N LEU A 147 -6.17 -2.12 0.76
CA LEU A 147 -6.71 -0.91 0.14
C LEU A 147 -6.17 0.35 0.85
N VAL A 148 -6.27 0.39 2.18
CA VAL A 148 -5.84 1.54 2.98
C VAL A 148 -4.32 1.66 2.92
N THR A 149 -3.60 0.56 3.12
CA THR A 149 -2.14 0.52 3.10
C THR A 149 -1.57 1.00 1.76
N VAL A 150 -2.12 0.53 0.63
CA VAL A 150 -1.68 0.96 -0.71
C VAL A 150 -1.93 2.45 -0.91
N ILE A 151 -3.13 2.95 -0.59
CA ILE A 151 -3.47 4.37 -0.77
C ILE A 151 -2.59 5.26 0.10
N GLU A 152 -2.39 4.88 1.37
CA GLU A 152 -1.60 5.67 2.32
C GLU A 152 -0.15 5.80 1.87
N HIS A 153 0.49 4.68 1.54
CA HIS A 153 1.88 4.65 1.09
C HIS A 153 2.07 5.31 -0.28
N ALA A 154 1.14 5.11 -1.22
CA ALA A 154 1.17 5.79 -2.51
C ALA A 154 1.11 7.32 -2.35
N ARG A 155 0.18 7.80 -1.50
CA ARG A 155 0.02 9.24 -1.23
C ARG A 155 1.24 9.85 -0.54
N ALA A 156 1.84 9.12 0.40
CA ALA A 156 3.03 9.57 1.12
C ALA A 156 4.33 9.41 0.30
N GLY A 157 4.31 8.59 -0.77
CA GLY A 157 5.53 8.20 -1.48
C GLY A 157 6.44 7.33 -0.60
N THR A 158 5.86 6.56 0.32
CA THR A 158 6.58 5.69 1.26
C THR A 158 6.23 4.22 1.01
N ARG A 159 6.75 3.32 1.84
CA ARG A 159 6.49 1.87 1.80
C ARG A 159 6.21 1.36 3.22
N PRO A 160 5.56 0.20 3.39
CA PRO A 160 5.42 -0.39 4.72
C PRO A 160 6.80 -0.67 5.32
N ASP A 161 7.02 -0.24 6.56
CA ASP A 161 8.26 -0.51 7.28
C ASP A 161 8.35 -2.01 7.61
N VAL A 162 9.55 -2.57 7.50
CA VAL A 162 9.80 -3.97 7.83
C VAL A 162 11.00 -4.06 8.76
N ASP A 163 10.75 -4.59 9.95
CA ASP A 163 11.80 -4.82 10.92
C ASP A 163 12.63 -6.07 10.61
N ASP A 164 13.90 -5.99 10.99
CA ASP A 164 14.75 -7.16 11.09
C ASP A 164 14.23 -8.07 12.22
N ALA A 165 13.79 -9.28 11.85
CA ALA A 165 13.38 -10.27 12.82
C ALA A 165 14.59 -10.61 13.69
N PRO A 166 14.49 -10.48 15.02
CA PRO A 166 15.60 -10.80 15.90
C PRO A 166 16.04 -12.25 15.68
N GLN A 167 17.34 -12.45 15.46
CA GLN A 167 17.89 -13.79 15.31
C GLN A 167 17.59 -14.60 16.58
N ALA A 168 17.20 -15.86 16.41
CA ALA A 168 17.04 -16.76 17.54
C ALA A 168 18.41 -16.96 18.20
N GLY A 169 18.63 -16.28 19.33
CA GLY A 169 19.83 -16.47 20.12
C GLY A 169 19.99 -17.92 20.59
N ARG A 170 21.21 -18.31 20.96
CA ARG A 170 21.45 -19.62 21.58
C ARG A 170 20.74 -19.67 22.93
N GLY A 171 19.67 -20.45 23.03
CA GLY A 171 18.90 -20.66 24.26
C GLY A 171 17.39 -20.74 24.01
N ARG A 172 16.63 -21.12 25.04
CA ARG A 172 15.16 -21.09 24.99
C ARG A 172 14.72 -19.62 25.01
N PRO A 173 14.05 -19.12 23.96
CA PRO A 173 13.58 -17.74 23.95
C PRO A 173 12.53 -17.52 25.03
N ASN A 174 12.60 -16.38 25.70
CA ASN A 174 11.56 -15.97 26.65
C ASN A 174 10.30 -15.50 25.90
N ALA A 175 9.19 -15.34 26.61
CA ALA A 175 7.91 -14.94 26.02
C ALA A 175 8.00 -13.59 25.28
N ALA A 176 8.76 -12.63 25.80
CA ALA A 176 8.96 -11.33 25.17
C ALA A 176 9.71 -11.42 23.83
N ALA A 177 10.74 -12.27 23.74
CA ALA A 177 11.48 -12.50 22.50
C ALA A 177 10.62 -13.20 21.44
N LEU A 178 9.77 -14.15 21.86
CA LEU A 178 8.80 -14.79 20.97
C LEU A 178 7.77 -13.80 20.43
N ALA A 179 7.25 -12.90 21.28
CA ALA A 179 6.31 -11.85 20.87
C ALA A 179 6.94 -10.92 19.82
N ARG A 180 8.13 -10.39 20.09
CA ARG A 180 8.87 -9.52 19.14
C ARG A 180 9.15 -10.21 17.81
N ARG A 181 9.54 -11.48 17.84
CA ARG A 181 9.74 -12.27 16.62
C ARG A 181 8.43 -12.41 15.84
N GLY A 182 7.32 -12.67 16.53
CA GLY A 182 6.00 -12.73 15.93
C GLY A 182 5.58 -11.41 15.28
N ASP A 183 5.88 -10.28 15.91
CA ASP A 183 5.57 -8.95 15.36
C ASP A 183 6.40 -8.65 14.10
N ALA A 184 7.69 -9.00 14.09
CA ALA A 184 8.53 -8.87 12.91
C ALA A 184 8.06 -9.77 11.76
N LEU A 185 7.62 -11.00 12.05
CA LEU A 185 7.03 -11.90 11.04
C LEU A 185 5.72 -11.35 10.48
N LEU A 186 4.88 -10.77 11.32
CA LEU A 186 3.65 -10.08 10.89
C LEU A 186 3.98 -8.90 9.96
N ALA A 187 4.94 -8.05 10.30
CA ALA A 187 5.36 -6.93 9.47
C ALA A 187 5.87 -7.40 8.10
N ARG A 188 6.69 -8.47 8.07
CA ARG A 188 7.16 -9.11 6.83
C ARG A 188 6.02 -9.68 6.00
N ALA A 189 5.06 -10.34 6.64
CA ALA A 189 3.87 -10.86 5.96
C ALA A 189 3.05 -9.74 5.32
N LEU A 190 2.77 -8.66 6.06
CA LEU A 190 2.04 -7.49 5.55
C LEU A 190 2.76 -6.86 4.36
N TYR A 191 4.08 -6.68 4.46
CA TYR A 191 4.88 -6.17 3.34
C TYR A 191 4.85 -7.11 2.14
N ALA A 192 5.03 -8.41 2.33
CA ALA A 192 5.01 -9.39 1.25
C ALA A 192 3.67 -9.38 0.51
N VAL A 193 2.56 -9.28 1.25
CA VAL A 193 1.22 -9.18 0.65
C VAL A 193 1.01 -7.84 -0.04
N TRP A 194 1.48 -6.73 0.52
CA TRP A 194 1.47 -5.43 -0.16
C TRP A 194 2.26 -5.48 -1.48
N HIS A 195 3.47 -6.06 -1.48
CA HIS A 195 4.31 -6.20 -2.67
C HIS A 195 3.66 -7.10 -3.72
N ALA A 196 3.12 -8.25 -3.30
CA ALA A 196 2.39 -9.16 -4.18
C ALA A 196 1.14 -8.50 -4.79
N ALA A 197 0.42 -7.68 -4.01
CA ALA A 197 -0.72 -6.91 -4.50
C ALA A 197 -0.29 -5.87 -5.55
N LEU A 198 0.84 -5.17 -5.35
CA LEU A 198 1.40 -4.30 -6.39
C LEU A 198 1.79 -5.06 -7.66
N GLY A 199 2.34 -6.28 -7.52
CA GLY A 199 2.61 -7.16 -8.65
C GLY A 199 1.35 -7.54 -9.42
N SER A 200 0.28 -7.94 -8.72
CA SER A 200 -1.02 -8.22 -9.32
C SER A 200 -1.59 -6.99 -10.02
N LEU A 201 -1.60 -5.83 -9.35
CA LEU A 201 -2.08 -4.58 -9.95
C LEU A 201 -1.32 -4.23 -11.23
N ALA A 202 0.00 -4.40 -11.24
CA ALA A 202 0.81 -4.12 -12.42
C ALA A 202 0.46 -5.06 -13.58
N MET A 203 0.17 -6.33 -13.30
CA MET A 203 -0.30 -7.29 -14.33
C MET A 203 -1.69 -6.91 -14.84
N ASP A 204 -2.63 -6.64 -13.94
CA ASP A 204 -4.02 -6.34 -14.28
C ASP A 204 -4.12 -5.02 -15.09
N LEU A 205 -3.43 -3.96 -14.63
CA LEU A 205 -3.38 -2.66 -15.32
C LEU A 205 -2.49 -2.66 -16.57
N GLY A 206 -1.53 -3.57 -16.64
CA GLY A 206 -0.65 -3.76 -17.79
C GLY A 206 -1.29 -4.53 -18.95
N ALA A 207 -2.46 -5.15 -18.73
CA ALA A 207 -3.20 -5.86 -19.76
C ALA A 207 -3.60 -4.92 -20.91
N GLU A 208 -3.63 -5.46 -22.13
CA GLU A 208 -3.93 -4.68 -23.32
C GLU A 208 -5.32 -4.03 -23.24
N GLY A 209 -5.38 -2.73 -23.51
CA GLY A 209 -6.63 -1.97 -23.51
C GLY A 209 -7.10 -1.44 -22.15
N VAL A 210 -6.48 -1.83 -21.03
CA VAL A 210 -6.90 -1.37 -19.69
C VAL A 210 -6.53 0.10 -19.47
N LEU A 211 -5.28 0.47 -19.66
CA LEU A 211 -4.82 1.87 -19.62
C LEU A 211 -4.54 2.38 -21.03
N GLN A 212 -5.04 3.58 -21.34
CA GLN A 212 -4.88 4.18 -22.66
C GLN A 212 -3.54 4.88 -22.81
N ARG A 213 -3.05 5.52 -21.75
CA ARG A 213 -1.86 6.39 -21.79
C ARG A 213 -0.61 5.77 -21.20
N HIS A 214 -0.76 4.74 -20.36
CA HIS A 214 0.34 4.18 -19.58
C HIS A 214 0.60 2.71 -19.92
N GLN A 215 1.86 2.33 -19.93
CA GLN A 215 2.32 0.95 -19.91
C GLN A 215 2.95 0.67 -18.55
N VAL A 216 2.32 -0.19 -17.76
CA VAL A 216 2.68 -0.40 -16.35
C VAL A 216 3.77 -1.46 -16.23
N THR A 217 4.78 -1.19 -15.41
CA THR A 217 5.76 -2.18 -14.97
C THR A 217 5.56 -2.55 -13.50
N GLY A 218 6.14 -3.68 -13.08
CA GLY A 218 6.04 -4.18 -11.70
C GLY A 218 6.65 -3.25 -10.64
N PRO A 219 6.48 -3.60 -9.36
CA PRO A 219 7.01 -2.80 -8.24
C PRO A 219 8.55 -2.70 -8.32
N VAL A 220 9.06 -1.51 -8.01
CA VAL A 220 10.49 -1.22 -7.91
C VAL A 220 11.05 -1.71 -6.57
N ALA A 221 10.18 -1.74 -5.55
CA ALA A 221 10.49 -2.26 -4.24
C ALA A 221 10.96 -3.72 -4.31
N PRO A 222 11.99 -4.11 -3.55
CA PRO A 222 12.42 -5.50 -3.48
C PRO A 222 11.35 -6.37 -2.82
N ALA A 223 11.19 -7.63 -3.27
CA ALA A 223 10.23 -8.55 -2.67
C ALA A 223 10.60 -8.91 -1.21
N THR A 224 11.89 -8.94 -0.88
CA THR A 224 12.41 -9.27 0.46
C THR A 224 13.44 -8.22 0.92
N PRO A 225 13.01 -7.04 1.41
CA PRO A 225 13.92 -5.98 1.86
C PRO A 225 14.75 -6.37 3.11
N TRP A 226 14.31 -7.39 3.83
CA TRP A 226 14.97 -7.91 5.04
C TRP A 226 16.06 -8.94 4.76
N ASP A 227 16.22 -9.39 3.52
CA ASP A 227 17.35 -10.25 3.15
C ASP A 227 18.55 -9.32 2.90
N GLY A 228 19.62 -9.45 3.69
CA GLY A 228 20.76 -8.52 3.65
C GLY A 228 21.45 -8.37 2.27
N THR A 229 21.16 -9.27 1.32
CA THR A 229 21.58 -9.18 -0.08
C THR A 229 20.89 -8.06 -0.86
N THR A 230 19.63 -7.73 -0.53
CA THR A 230 18.81 -6.74 -1.24
C THR A 230 19.10 -5.32 -0.77
N GLN A 231 19.54 -5.15 0.49
CA GLN A 231 19.97 -3.87 1.04
C GLN A 231 21.21 -3.29 0.30
N GLY A 232 22.12 -4.15 -0.19
CA GLY A 232 23.29 -3.74 -0.97
C GLY A 232 22.97 -3.26 -2.41
N ALA A 233 21.89 -3.75 -3.03
CA ALA A 233 21.53 -3.42 -4.40
C ALA A 233 20.86 -2.03 -4.53
N VAL A 234 20.09 -1.60 -3.53
CA VAL A 234 19.42 -0.29 -3.51
C VAL A 234 20.41 0.85 -3.27
N LEU A 235 21.43 0.63 -2.44
CA LEU A 235 22.49 1.62 -2.23
C LEU A 235 23.40 1.77 -3.47
N ALA A 236 23.66 0.68 -4.19
CA ALA A 236 24.48 0.73 -5.41
C ALA A 236 23.77 1.39 -6.61
N SER A 237 22.44 1.27 -6.72
CA SER A 237 21.67 1.89 -7.81
C SER A 237 21.44 3.39 -7.59
N THR A 238 21.37 3.83 -6.33
CA THR A 238 21.24 5.26 -5.97
C THR A 238 22.59 5.99 -6.07
N ALA A 239 23.69 5.34 -5.68
CA ALA A 239 25.05 5.90 -5.77
C ALA A 239 25.54 6.08 -7.21
N LYS A 240 25.02 5.33 -8.19
CA LYS A 240 25.37 5.51 -9.62
C LYS A 240 24.60 6.64 -10.32
N LYS A 241 23.50 7.14 -9.73
CA LYS A 241 22.68 8.22 -10.32
C LYS A 241 22.89 9.60 -9.69
N ALA A 242 23.53 9.66 -8.52
CA ALA A 242 23.80 10.92 -7.84
C ALA A 242 25.32 11.17 -7.75
N PHE A 243 25.76 12.23 -8.46
CA PHE A 243 27.07 12.88 -8.43
C PHE A 243 28.19 12.33 -9.34
N PRO A 244 28.62 13.09 -10.37
CA PRO A 244 29.99 12.97 -10.86
C PRO A 244 30.95 13.38 -9.74
N GLN A 245 31.84 12.45 -9.37
CA GLN A 245 32.91 12.70 -8.42
C GLN A 245 33.94 13.65 -9.06
N ASP A 246 33.78 14.94 -8.82
CA ASP A 246 34.89 15.88 -8.77
C ASP A 246 34.85 16.55 -7.40
N ASN A 247 35.71 16.07 -6.50
CA ASN A 247 36.38 16.87 -5.48
C ASN A 247 37.38 15.98 -4.75
N SER A 248 38.54 15.81 -5.38
CA SER A 248 39.79 15.50 -4.72
C SER A 248 40.13 16.63 -3.73
N ALA A 249 39.82 16.43 -2.46
CA ALA A 249 40.38 17.21 -1.37
C ALA A 249 40.97 16.26 -0.33
N THR A 250 42.30 16.16 -0.37
CA THR A 250 43.19 15.50 0.59
C THR A 250 42.79 15.81 2.04
N ARG A 251 42.24 14.82 2.75
CA ARG A 251 42.11 14.88 4.21
C ARG A 251 43.45 14.50 4.86
N LYS A 252 44.10 15.51 5.46
CA LYS A 252 45.20 15.34 6.42
C LYS A 252 44.78 14.39 7.55
N SER A 253 45.58 13.35 7.79
CA SER A 253 45.43 12.45 8.93
C SER A 253 45.79 13.17 10.23
N LEU A 254 44.82 13.35 11.13
CA LEU A 254 45.08 13.75 12.51
C LEU A 254 45.57 12.53 13.30
N ARG A 255 46.88 12.49 13.57
CA ARG A 255 47.50 11.55 14.51
C ARG A 255 47.07 11.92 15.93
N GLN A 256 46.33 11.04 16.60
CA GLN A 256 46.15 11.10 18.05
C GLN A 256 47.43 10.61 18.74
N HIS A 257 48.14 11.52 19.39
CA HIS A 257 49.18 11.19 20.36
C HIS A 257 48.53 10.75 21.67
N TYR A 258 48.73 9.48 22.04
CA TYR A 258 48.56 8.99 23.41
C TYR A 258 49.67 9.57 24.29
N ASN A 259 49.32 10.34 25.31
CA ASN A 259 50.23 10.60 26.44
C ASN A 259 49.80 9.76 27.64
N ARG A 260 50.69 8.82 27.98
CA ARG A 260 50.72 8.01 29.20
C ARG A 260 51.49 8.77 30.29
N ARG A 261 51.18 8.44 31.55
CA ARG A 261 51.87 8.72 32.83
C ARG A 261 51.48 10.05 33.50
N PHE A 262 51.33 10.16 34.83
CA PHE A 262 51.62 9.27 35.96
C PHE A 262 50.43 9.26 36.92
#